data_AF-H9ZZ44-F1
#
_entry.id   AF-H9ZZ44-F1
#
_cell.length_a   1.000
_cell.length_b   1.000
_cell.length_c   1.000
_cell.angle_alpha   90.00
_cell.angle_beta   90.00
_cell.angle_gamma   90.00
#
_symmetry.space_group_name_H-M   'P 1'
#
loop_
_entity.id
_entity.type
_entity.pdbx_description
1 polymer ?
#
loop_
_entity_poly.entity_id
_entity_poly.type
_entity_poly.pdbx_seq_one_letter_code
_entity_poly.pdbx_strand_id
1 'polypeptide(L)'
;MAKIWDAYPPENTLGLVVSSLLSAVFLYAFSAFLSLLMIVLKSPKSASFVTAVPLMLSFLSYSSLWLNLKASAYISPFNCISALFYYYFSGNEPATGGYFTSGGKELMNVTLTAFSLIGWTIIMLILAIILLRKMRGVSIEEIRLV
;
A
#
# COMPACT_ATOMS: atom_id res chain seq x y z
N MET A 1 11.16 -20.03 -33.14
CA MET A 1 10.35 -20.42 -31.95
C MET A 1 10.98 -19.74 -30.74
N ALA A 2 10.37 -18.66 -30.25
CA ALA A 2 10.88 -17.93 -29.09
C ALA A 2 10.62 -18.73 -27.81
N LYS A 3 11.65 -18.88 -26.97
CA LYS A 3 11.60 -19.51 -25.65
C LYS A 3 10.67 -18.70 -24.74
N ILE A 4 9.49 -19.25 -24.44
CA ILE A 4 8.47 -18.66 -23.56
C ILE A 4 8.76 -18.98 -22.07
N TRP A 5 9.89 -19.65 -21.76
CA TRP A 5 10.13 -20.30 -20.45
C TRP A 5 11.41 -19.87 -19.72
N ASP A 6 12.09 -18.80 -20.13
CA ASP A 6 13.14 -18.22 -19.30
C ASP A 6 12.47 -17.39 -18.18
N ALA A 7 11.84 -18.08 -17.21
CA ALA A 7 11.32 -17.46 -16.01
C ALA A 7 12.51 -16.92 -15.21
N TYR A 8 12.80 -15.62 -15.34
CA TYR A 8 13.82 -14.97 -14.54
C TYR A 8 13.40 -15.04 -13.06
N PRO A 9 14.09 -15.84 -12.22
CA PRO A 9 13.78 -15.88 -10.81
C PRO A 9 14.06 -14.50 -10.21
N PRO A 10 13.28 -14.06 -9.20
CA PRO A 10 13.55 -12.80 -8.52
C PRO A 10 14.97 -12.82 -7.95
N GLU A 11 15.71 -11.72 -8.11
CA GLU A 11 17.09 -11.62 -7.62
C GLU A 11 17.19 -11.94 -6.13
N ASN A 12 16.22 -11.50 -5.34
CA ASN A 12 16.16 -11.77 -3.91
C ASN A 12 14.77 -12.26 -3.50
N THR A 13 14.60 -13.59 -3.53
CA THR A 13 13.35 -14.24 -3.14
C THR A 13 12.97 -13.98 -1.68
N LEU A 14 13.95 -13.98 -0.77
CA LEU A 14 13.68 -13.73 0.66
C LEU A 14 13.20 -12.30 0.90
N GLY A 15 13.86 -11.31 0.30
CA GLY A 15 13.44 -9.91 0.37
C GLY A 15 12.05 -9.70 -0.22
N LEU A 16 11.74 -10.39 -1.32
CA LEU A 16 10.42 -10.36 -1.92
C LEU A 16 9.35 -10.93 -0.97
N VAL A 17 9.60 -12.09 -0.36
CA VAL A 17 8.69 -12.69 0.64
C VAL A 17 8.48 -11.75 1.83
N VAL A 18 9.55 -11.22 2.41
CA VAL A 18 9.46 -10.28 3.55
C VAL A 18 8.68 -9.02 3.17
N SER A 19 8.94 -8.44 2.00
CA SER A 19 8.22 -7.26 1.52
C SER A 19 6.75 -7.55 1.23
N SER A 20 6.42 -8.76 0.76
CA SER A 20 5.03 -9.19 0.55
C SER A 20 4.28 -9.35 1.86
N LEU A 21 4.92 -9.92 2.89
CA LEU A 21 4.35 -10.04 4.23
C LEU A 21 4.10 -8.67 4.85
N LEU A 22 5.08 -7.77 4.78
CA LEU A 22 4.92 -6.40 5.26
C LEU A 22 3.76 -5.68 4.55
N SER A 23 3.65 -5.85 3.23
CA SER A 23 2.58 -5.27 2.43
C SER A 23 1.21 -5.85 2.79
N ALA A 24 1.14 -7.17 3.04
CA ALA A 24 -0.08 -7.83 3.48
C ALA A 24 -0.53 -7.33 4.86
N VAL A 25 0.40 -7.16 5.81
CA VAL A 25 0.11 -6.59 7.14
C VAL A 25 -0.39 -5.16 7.02
N PHE A 26 0.24 -4.34 6.18
CA PHE A 26 -0.23 -2.97 5.90
C PHE A 26 -1.65 -2.98 5.33
N LEU A 27 -1.92 -3.76 4.28
CA LEU A 27 -3.23 -3.82 3.63
C LEU A 27 -4.32 -4.34 4.59
N TYR A 28 -3.99 -5.31 5.44
CA TYR A 28 -4.88 -5.78 6.49
C TYR A 28 -5.20 -4.67 7.50
N ALA A 29 -4.18 -3.97 8.01
CA ALA A 29 -4.36 -2.85 8.95
C ALA A 29 -5.19 -1.72 8.32
N PHE A 30 -4.93 -1.41 7.05
CA PHE A 30 -5.69 -0.41 6.28
C PHE A 30 -7.15 -0.82 6.09
N SER A 31 -7.40 -2.08 5.72
CA SER A 31 -8.75 -2.62 5.60
C SER A 31 -9.49 -2.57 6.94
N ALA A 32 -8.84 -2.98 8.04
CA ALA A 32 -9.43 -2.92 9.37
C ALA A 32 -9.77 -1.48 9.78
N PHE A 33 -8.86 -0.53 9.54
CA PHE A 33 -9.11 0.89 9.75
C PHE A 33 -10.35 1.38 9.00
N LEU A 34 -10.45 1.06 7.71
CA LEU A 34 -11.58 1.45 6.88
C LEU A 34 -12.90 0.84 7.38
N SER A 35 -12.91 -0.46 7.71
CA SER A 35 -14.10 -1.11 8.27
C SER A 35 -14.54 -0.48 9.59
N LEU A 36 -13.61 -0.23 10.51
CA LEU A 36 -13.90 0.41 11.79
C LEU A 36 -14.37 1.86 11.62
N LEU A 37 -13.80 2.58 10.66
CA LEU A 37 -14.21 3.94 10.33
C LEU A 37 -15.69 3.97 9.92
N MET A 38 -16.13 3.01 9.11
CA MET A 38 -17.53 2.93 8.68
C MET A 38 -18.51 2.64 9.83
N ILE A 39 -18.10 1.81 10.78
CA ILE A 39 -18.89 1.54 11.98
C ILE A 39 -18.99 2.81 12.84
N VAL A 40 -17.86 3.48 13.09
CA VAL A 40 -17.81 4.71 13.89
C VAL A 40 -18.59 5.86 13.24
N LEU A 41 -18.60 5.96 11.91
CA LEU A 41 -19.37 6.95 11.16
C LEU A 41 -20.86 6.60 11.03
N LYS A 42 -21.30 5.44 11.54
CA LYS A 42 -22.68 4.93 11.43
C LYS A 42 -23.20 4.92 9.98
N SER A 43 -22.33 4.64 9.00
CA SER A 43 -22.68 4.59 7.58
C SER A 43 -22.39 3.22 6.94
N PRO A 44 -22.87 2.10 7.51
CA PRO A 44 -22.58 0.76 6.98
C PRO A 44 -23.07 0.54 5.53
N LYS A 45 -24.06 1.31 5.06
CA LYS A 45 -24.53 1.27 3.67
C LYS A 45 -23.43 1.65 2.65
N SER A 46 -22.39 2.38 3.07
CA SER A 46 -21.26 2.73 2.21
C SER A 46 -20.12 1.70 2.27
N ALA A 47 -20.30 0.57 2.98
CA ALA A 47 -19.26 -0.45 3.12
C ALA A 47 -18.79 -1.01 1.76
N SER A 48 -19.71 -1.23 0.81
CA SER A 48 -19.34 -1.69 -0.54
C SER A 48 -18.42 -0.70 -1.26
N PHE A 49 -18.66 0.60 -1.14
CA PHE A 49 -17.77 1.62 -1.70
C PHE A 49 -16.38 1.62 -1.02
N VAL A 50 -16.37 1.46 0.30
CA VAL A 50 -15.13 1.50 1.09
C VAL A 50 -14.20 0.33 0.78
N THR A 51 -14.76 -0.84 0.41
CA THR A 51 -13.93 -1.97 -0.05
C THR A 51 -13.18 -1.70 -1.36
N ALA A 52 -13.65 -0.74 -2.18
CA ALA A 52 -12.98 -0.34 -3.41
C ALA A 52 -11.84 0.68 -3.19
N VAL A 53 -11.77 1.31 -2.01
CA VAL A 53 -10.79 2.36 -1.71
C VAL A 53 -9.32 1.89 -1.86
N PRO A 54 -8.90 0.71 -1.35
CA PRO A 54 -7.53 0.24 -1.56
C PRO A 54 -7.18 0.12 -3.05
N LEU A 55 -8.12 -0.35 -3.87
CA LEU A 55 -7.93 -0.46 -5.32
C LEU A 55 -7.81 0.94 -5.95
N MET A 56 -8.70 1.88 -5.60
CA MET A 56 -8.63 3.26 -6.09
C MET A 56 -7.30 3.93 -5.73
N LEU A 57 -6.82 3.77 -4.51
CA LEU A 57 -5.55 4.33 -4.07
C LEU A 57 -4.34 3.66 -4.74
N SER A 58 -4.44 2.38 -5.11
CA SER A 58 -3.37 1.70 -5.85
C SER A 58 -3.10 2.34 -7.22
N PHE A 59 -4.10 2.94 -7.87
CA PHE A 59 -3.91 3.70 -9.10
C PHE A 59 -3.03 4.95 -8.91
N LEU A 60 -2.90 5.48 -7.70
CA LEU A 60 -1.93 6.55 -7.42
C LEU A 60 -0.49 6.06 -7.53
N SER A 61 -0.24 4.77 -7.33
CA SER A 61 1.09 4.22 -7.60
C SER A 61 1.35 4.14 -9.10
N TYR A 62 0.33 3.82 -9.88
CA TYR A 62 0.40 3.75 -11.33
C TYR A 62 0.77 5.10 -11.98
N SER A 63 0.38 6.23 -11.39
CA SER A 63 0.76 7.55 -11.90
C SER A 63 2.27 7.80 -11.92
N SER A 64 3.05 7.06 -11.11
CA SER A 64 4.51 7.12 -11.11
C SER A 64 5.13 6.72 -12.46
N LEU A 65 4.41 6.01 -13.33
CA LEU A 65 4.89 5.66 -14.66
C LEU A 65 5.09 6.89 -15.56
N TRP A 66 4.24 7.91 -15.40
CA TRP A 66 4.27 9.14 -16.20
C TRP A 66 4.85 10.33 -15.46
N LEU A 67 4.54 10.46 -14.17
CA LEU A 67 4.91 11.61 -13.36
C LEU A 67 6.13 11.28 -12.50
N ASN A 68 7.08 12.21 -12.44
CA ASN A 68 8.17 12.12 -11.46
C ASN A 68 7.71 12.73 -10.14
N LEU A 69 7.50 11.87 -9.14
CA LEU A 69 6.98 12.23 -7.82
C LEU A 69 8.07 12.74 -6.87
N LYS A 70 9.36 12.55 -7.20
CA LYS A 70 10.50 12.93 -6.35
C LYS A 70 10.30 12.45 -4.90
N ALA A 71 10.46 13.33 -3.91
CA ALA A 71 10.26 13.03 -2.50
C ALA A 71 8.83 12.59 -2.13
N SER A 72 7.81 12.94 -2.93
CA SER A 72 6.42 12.52 -2.65
C SER A 72 6.19 11.03 -2.93
N ALA A 73 7.12 10.36 -3.63
CA ALA A 73 7.07 8.92 -3.86
C ALA A 73 7.06 8.12 -2.54
N TYR A 74 7.76 8.60 -1.50
CA TYR A 74 7.81 7.96 -0.18
C TYR A 74 6.56 8.18 0.67
N ILE A 75 5.71 9.17 0.32
CA ILE A 75 4.51 9.49 1.11
C ILE A 75 3.41 8.46 0.85
N SER A 76 3.31 7.94 -0.38
CA SER A 76 2.29 6.95 -0.73
C SER A 76 2.75 5.54 -0.36
N PRO A 77 2.07 4.83 0.57
CA PRO A 77 2.44 3.47 0.93
C PRO A 77 2.31 2.51 -0.27
N PHE A 78 1.40 2.77 -1.20
CA PHE A 78 1.25 1.96 -2.42
C PHE A 78 2.45 2.10 -3.36
N ASN A 79 3.06 3.29 -3.45
CA ASN A 79 4.34 3.43 -4.17
C ASN A 79 5.47 2.68 -3.48
N CYS A 80 5.53 2.74 -2.15
CA CYS A 80 6.54 2.01 -1.40
C CYS A 80 6.43 0.49 -1.62
N ILE A 81 5.21 -0.04 -1.68
CA ILE A 81 4.97 -1.47 -2.00
C ILE A 81 5.51 -1.79 -3.39
N SER A 82 5.08 -1.06 -4.43
CA SER A 82 5.54 -1.29 -5.81
C SER A 82 7.06 -1.19 -5.95
N ALA A 83 7.68 -0.20 -5.29
CA ALA A 83 9.12 0.03 -5.31
C ALA A 83 9.90 -1.12 -4.65
N LEU A 84 9.46 -1.63 -3.50
CA LEU A 84 10.11 -2.77 -2.83
C LEU A 84 10.02 -4.04 -3.68
N PHE A 85 8.85 -4.29 -4.29
CA PHE A 85 8.67 -5.44 -5.18
C PHE A 85 9.57 -5.33 -6.41
N TYR A 86 9.66 -4.15 -7.03
CA TYR A 86 10.56 -3.92 -8.15
C TYR A 86 12.02 -4.18 -7.76
N TYR A 87 12.46 -3.65 -6.61
CA TYR A 87 13.84 -3.82 -6.15
C TYR A 87 14.19 -5.29 -5.91
N TYR A 88 13.39 -6.02 -5.12
CA TYR A 88 13.71 -7.42 -4.80
C TYR A 88 13.50 -8.39 -5.96
N PHE A 89 12.68 -8.01 -6.94
CA PHE A 89 12.52 -8.79 -8.16
C PHE A 89 13.65 -8.54 -9.17
N SER A 90 13.98 -7.26 -9.42
CA SER A 90 14.87 -6.86 -10.51
C SER A 90 16.32 -6.57 -10.10
N GLY A 91 16.62 -6.46 -8.79
CA GLY A 91 17.93 -6.05 -8.28
C GLY A 91 18.24 -4.56 -8.41
N ASN A 92 17.44 -3.83 -9.18
CA ASN A 92 17.69 -2.44 -9.52
C ASN A 92 16.93 -1.48 -8.60
N GLU A 93 17.54 -0.34 -8.28
CA GLU A 93 16.85 0.70 -7.52
C GLU A 93 15.65 1.25 -8.32
N PRO A 94 14.45 1.29 -7.72
CA PRO A 94 13.26 1.81 -8.39
C PRO A 94 13.41 3.32 -8.60
N ALA A 95 12.82 3.85 -9.67
CA ALA A 95 12.74 5.30 -9.86
C ALA A 95 11.65 5.91 -8.98
N THR A 96 11.84 7.16 -8.53
CA THR A 96 10.81 7.95 -7.84
C THR A 96 9.60 8.25 -8.74
N GLY A 97 9.74 8.06 -10.05
CA GLY A 97 8.68 8.11 -11.04
C GLY A 97 9.24 8.43 -12.43
N GLY A 98 8.36 8.79 -13.37
CA GLY A 98 8.74 9.11 -14.74
C GLY A 98 9.38 7.92 -15.46
N TYR A 99 8.90 6.70 -15.26
CA TYR A 99 9.47 5.51 -15.90
C TYR A 99 9.52 5.63 -17.43
N PHE A 100 8.52 6.30 -18.03
CA PHE A 100 8.45 6.57 -19.47
C PHE A 100 9.01 7.92 -19.91
N THR A 101 9.48 8.76 -18.99
CA THR A 101 10.04 10.06 -19.36
C THR A 101 11.55 9.94 -19.59
N SER A 102 12.06 10.68 -20.58
CA SER A 102 13.47 10.66 -21.01
C SER A 102 14.38 11.53 -20.15
N GLY A 103 13.87 12.11 -19.06
CA GLY A 103 14.64 12.87 -18.08
C GLY A 103 15.35 11.97 -17.07
N GLY A 104 16.40 12.48 -16.41
CA GLY A 104 17.13 11.77 -15.37
C GLY A 104 16.19 11.18 -14.30
N LYS A 105 16.32 9.88 -14.07
CA LYS A 105 15.52 9.15 -13.08
C LYS A 105 16.19 9.30 -11.72
N GLU A 106 15.56 10.04 -10.83
CA GLU A 106 15.95 10.01 -9.41
C GLU A 106 15.60 8.63 -8.85
N LEU A 107 16.57 7.99 -8.24
CA LEU A 107 16.40 6.66 -7.67
C LEU A 107 15.82 6.76 -6.26
N MET A 108 14.95 5.81 -5.93
CA MET A 108 14.32 5.70 -4.64
C MET A 108 15.21 4.87 -3.72
N ASN A 109 15.54 5.43 -2.55
CA ASN A 109 16.28 4.74 -1.53
C ASN A 109 15.41 3.63 -0.91
N VAL A 110 15.83 2.38 -1.10
CA VAL A 110 15.09 1.20 -0.67
C VAL A 110 14.90 1.16 0.85
N THR A 111 15.93 1.54 1.61
CA THR A 111 15.89 1.58 3.08
C THR A 111 14.84 2.58 3.56
N LEU A 112 14.82 3.78 2.99
CA LEU A 112 13.83 4.81 3.32
C LEU A 112 12.41 4.37 2.92
N THR A 113 12.29 3.65 1.80
CA THR A 113 11.03 3.07 1.32
C THR A 113 10.47 2.06 2.31
N ALA A 114 11.31 1.15 2.81
CA ALA A 114 10.93 0.18 3.82
C ALA A 114 10.51 0.86 5.13
N PHE A 115 11.28 1.83 5.61
CA PHE A 115 10.93 2.60 6.81
C PHE A 115 9.62 3.36 6.66
N SER A 116 9.35 3.96 5.50
CA SER A 116 8.08 4.61 5.22
C SER A 116 6.91 3.63 5.32
N LEU A 117 7.02 2.46 4.68
CA LEU A 117 5.96 1.45 4.71
C LEU A 117 5.71 0.91 6.14
N ILE A 118 6.79 0.68 6.91
CA ILE A 118 6.69 0.30 8.33
C ILE A 118 6.00 1.41 9.12
N GLY A 119 6.39 2.67 8.92
CA GLY A 119 5.78 3.83 9.57
C GLY A 119 4.28 3.93 9.28
N TRP A 120 3.88 3.78 8.02
CA TRP A 120 2.47 3.74 7.62
C TRP A 120 1.70 2.58 8.24
N THR A 121 2.32 1.41 8.34
CA THR A 121 1.72 0.24 9.00
C THR A 121 1.43 0.53 10.47
N ILE A 122 2.39 1.11 11.19
CA ILE A 122 2.22 1.50 12.60
C ILE A 122 1.12 2.55 12.73
N ILE A 123 1.09 3.57 11.87
CA ILE A 123 0.06 4.61 11.87
C ILE A 123 -1.33 3.98 11.69
N MET A 124 -1.50 3.08 10.71
CA MET A 124 -2.78 2.42 10.47
C MET A 124 -3.24 1.56 11.65
N LEU A 125 -2.32 0.85 12.30
CA LEU A 125 -2.62 0.08 13.51
C LEU A 125 -3.04 0.99 14.68
N ILE A 126 -2.34 2.10 14.90
CA ILE A 126 -2.70 3.08 15.93
C ILE A 126 -4.10 3.66 15.66
N LEU A 127 -4.39 4.06 14.42
CA LEU A 127 -5.70 4.58 14.04
C LEU A 127 -6.80 3.54 14.23
N ALA A 128 -6.56 2.28 13.85
CA ALA A 128 -7.49 1.18 14.08
C ALA A 128 -7.76 0.97 15.59
N ILE A 129 -6.73 1.01 16.44
CA ILE A 129 -6.88 0.91 17.89
C ILE A 129 -7.71 2.08 18.45
N ILE A 130 -7.47 3.31 17.98
CA ILE A 130 -8.24 4.50 18.39
C ILE A 130 -9.72 4.33 18.02
N LEU A 131 -10.01 3.88 16.80
CA LEU A 131 -11.39 3.63 16.34
C LEU A 131 -12.06 2.48 17.10
N LEU A 132 -11.33 1.41 17.42
CA LEU A 132 -11.82 0.31 18.25
C LEU A 132 -12.27 0.80 19.63
N ARG A 133 -11.50 1.71 20.25
CA ARG A 133 -11.88 2.32 21.53
C ARG A 133 -13.16 3.14 21.40
N LYS A 134 -13.31 3.88 20.29
CA LYS A 134 -14.50 4.70 20.00
C LYS A 134 -15.75 3.85 19.69
N MET A 135 -15.58 2.70 19.05
CA MET A 135 -16.68 1.78 18.70
C MET A 135 -17.39 1.20 19.93
N ARG A 136 -16.70 0.99 21.06
CA ARG A 136 -17.31 0.46 22.30
C ARG A 136 -18.46 1.33 22.84
N GLY A 137 -18.58 2.59 22.41
CA GLY A 137 -19.70 3.48 22.76
C GLY A 137 -20.88 3.46 21.79
N VAL A 138 -20.84 2.66 20.72
CA VAL A 138 -21.92 2.58 19.71
C VAL A 138 -22.80 1.36 20.02
N SER A 139 -24.11 1.56 20.15
CA SER A 139 -25.06 0.49 20.44
C SER A 139 -25.16 -0.50 19.27
N ILE A 140 -25.16 -1.80 19.58
CA ILE A 140 -25.27 -2.91 18.61
C ILE A 140 -26.57 -2.80 17.78
N GLU A 141 -27.59 -2.16 18.33
CA GLU A 141 -28.89 -1.95 17.69
C GLU A 141 -28.82 -1.03 16.45
N GLU A 142 -27.91 -0.05 16.46
CA GLU A 142 -27.73 0.87 15.31
C GLU A 142 -26.99 0.19 14.14
N ILE A 143 -26.20 -0.86 14.42
CA ILE A 143 -25.49 -1.66 13.41
C ILE A 143 -26.45 -2.67 12.75
N ARG A 144 -27.48 -3.10 13.48
CA ARG A 144 -28.46 -4.12 13.07
C ARG A 144 -29.56 -3.62 12.12
N LEU A 145 -29.65 -2.32 11.88
CA LEU A 145 -30.63 -1.71 10.95
C LEU A 145 -30.17 -1.73 9.47
N VAL A 146 -29.22 -2.61 9.13
CA VAL A 146 -28.81 -2.93 7.75
C VAL A 146 -29.27 -4.32 7.39
#